data_AF-A0AAD8RE82-F1
#
_entry.id   AF-A0AAD8RE82-F1
#
_cell.length_a   1.000
_cell.length_b   1.000
_cell.length_c   1.000
_cell.angle_alpha   90.00
_cell.angle_beta   90.00
_cell.angle_gamma   90.00
#
_symmetry.space_group_name_H-M   'P 1'
#
loop_
_entity.id
_entity.type
_entity.pdbx_description
1 polymer ?
#
loop_
_entity_poly.entity_id
_entity_poly.type
_entity_poly.pdbx_seq_one_letter_code
_entity_poly.pdbx_strand_id
1 'polypeptide(L)'
;MSTLDKILTQTQRYSELLLEEVLTKSTADEAALTEEEKWEKEQDRLIPSMAGATVKPYLIKGVKWLKFLWQNGLNGIIEDPVEFGAVFQTLLFLAHLKESGLHGPYMIVTAEPSSHISYWLKGIR
;
A
#
# COMPACT_ATOMS: atom_id res chain seq x y z
N MET A 1 -26.39 23.93 -10.91
CA MET A 1 -25.47 22.81 -10.62
C MET A 1 -25.19 22.82 -9.13
N SER A 2 -25.61 21.76 -8.44
CA SER A 2 -25.49 21.63 -6.99
C SER A 2 -24.02 21.66 -6.56
N THR A 3 -23.73 22.12 -5.34
CA THR A 3 -22.39 22.00 -4.74
C THR A 3 -21.91 20.56 -4.76
N LEU A 4 -22.83 19.59 -4.62
CA LEU A 4 -22.54 18.17 -4.69
C LEU A 4 -22.03 17.76 -6.09
N ASP A 5 -22.67 18.24 -7.15
CA ASP A 5 -22.29 17.93 -8.54
C ASP A 5 -20.89 18.46 -8.85
N LYS A 6 -20.54 19.64 -8.30
CA LYS A 6 -19.21 20.22 -8.44
C LYS A 6 -18.15 19.36 -7.77
N ILE A 7 -18.41 18.91 -6.55
CA ILE A 7 -17.49 18.04 -5.80
C ILE A 7 -17.34 16.70 -6.53
N LEU A 8 -18.43 16.07 -6.97
CA LEU A 8 -18.39 14.80 -7.69
C LEU A 8 -17.59 14.91 -9.00
N THR A 9 -17.80 15.99 -9.76
CA THR A 9 -17.07 16.22 -11.00
C THR A 9 -15.57 16.45 -10.75
N GLN A 10 -15.22 17.17 -9.69
CA GLN A 10 -13.83 17.37 -9.30
C GLN A 10 -13.16 16.05 -8.87
N THR A 11 -13.87 15.24 -8.08
CA THR A 11 -13.38 13.92 -7.65
C THR A 11 -13.17 12.98 -8.83
N GLN A 12 -14.10 12.94 -9.80
CA GLN A 12 -13.94 12.11 -11.00
C GLN A 12 -12.71 12.50 -11.82
N ARG A 13 -12.52 13.80 -12.09
CA ARG A 13 -11.34 14.30 -12.82
C ARG A 13 -10.03 13.96 -12.11
N TYR A 14 -10.02 14.09 -10.79
CA TYR A 14 -8.83 13.75 -10.02
C TYR A 14 -8.53 12.25 -10.10
N SER A 15 -9.57 11.39 -10.03
CA SER A 15 -9.41 9.95 -10.22
C SER A 15 -8.85 9.61 -11.60
N GLU A 16 -9.31 10.27 -12.66
CA GLU A 16 -8.81 10.06 -14.03
C GLU A 16 -7.33 10.43 -14.15
N LEU A 17 -6.92 11.58 -13.60
CA LEU A 17 -5.53 12.03 -13.58
C LEU A 17 -4.61 11.06 -12.84
N LEU A 18 -5.05 10.55 -11.68
CA LEU A 18 -4.28 9.56 -10.92
C LEU A 18 -4.10 8.26 -11.70
N LEU A 19 -5.14 7.79 -12.41
CA LEU A 19 -5.05 6.59 -13.23
C LEU A 19 -4.05 6.77 -14.38
N GLU A 20 -4.05 7.93 -15.02
CA GLU A 20 -3.10 8.26 -16.07
C GLU A 20 -1.65 8.31 -15.56
N GLU A 21 -1.42 8.88 -14.38
CA GLU A 21 -0.09 8.91 -13.75
C GLU A 21 0.41 7.49 -13.37
N VAL A 22 -0.48 6.64 -12.86
CA VAL A 22 -0.16 5.24 -12.53
C VAL A 22 0.20 4.46 -13.80
N LEU A 23 -0.54 4.65 -14.88
CA LEU A 23 -0.31 3.96 -16.15
C LEU A 23 0.99 4.43 -16.84
N THR A 24 1.33 5.71 -16.74
CA THR A 24 2.53 6.30 -17.38
C THR A 24 3.83 5.99 -16.63
N LYS A 25 3.78 5.72 -15.32
CA LYS A 25 4.95 5.30 -14.51
C LYS A 25 5.30 3.81 -14.65
N SER A 26 4.52 3.03 -15.40
CA SER A 26 4.90 1.67 -15.78
C SER A 26 6.06 1.73 -16.78
N THR A 27 7.28 1.52 -16.28
CA THR A 27 8.51 1.59 -17.09
C THR A 27 8.59 0.43 -18.08
N ALA A 28 9.04 0.73 -19.29
CA ALA A 28 9.22 -0.19 -20.42
C ALA A 28 10.20 -1.38 -20.17
N ASP A 29 10.84 -1.45 -18.99
CA ASP A 29 11.85 -2.45 -18.64
C ASP A 29 11.26 -3.77 -18.06
N GLU A 30 9.95 -3.85 -17.80
CA GLU A 30 9.32 -5.03 -17.18
C GLU A 30 8.83 -6.09 -18.17
N ALA A 31 9.01 -5.89 -19.48
CA ALA A 31 8.43 -6.77 -20.51
C ALA A 31 9.05 -8.18 -20.60
N ALA A 32 10.19 -8.42 -19.94
CA ALA A 32 10.98 -9.65 -20.10
C ALA A 32 10.95 -10.64 -18.92
N LEU A 33 10.31 -10.30 -17.79
CA LEU A 33 10.30 -11.13 -16.58
C LEU A 33 9.00 -11.91 -16.44
N THR A 34 9.05 -13.07 -15.80
CA THR A 34 7.84 -13.79 -15.38
C THR A 34 7.10 -12.99 -14.29
N GLU A 35 5.79 -13.20 -14.16
CA GLU A 35 4.98 -12.48 -13.16
C GLU A 35 5.46 -12.72 -11.71
N GLU A 36 6.04 -13.89 -11.43
CA GLU A 36 6.59 -14.23 -10.12
C GLU A 36 7.89 -13.46 -9.84
N GLU A 37 8.83 -13.43 -10.80
CA GLU A 37 10.07 -12.66 -10.69
C GLU A 37 9.82 -11.15 -10.57
N LYS A 38 8.76 -10.63 -11.23
CA LYS A 38 8.34 -9.24 -11.08
C LYS A 38 7.93 -8.92 -9.64
N TRP A 39 7.15 -9.81 -9.01
CA TRP A 39 6.68 -9.57 -7.65
C TRP A 39 7.76 -9.75 -6.60
N GLU A 40 8.69 -10.69 -6.79
CA GLU A 40 9.87 -10.80 -5.92
C GLU A 40 10.73 -9.54 -5.98
N LYS A 41 11.05 -9.07 -7.19
CA LYS A 41 11.85 -7.85 -7.38
C LYS A 41 11.14 -6.60 -6.82
N GLU A 42 9.83 -6.51 -7.00
CA GLU A 42 9.03 -5.40 -6.46
C GLU A 42 8.93 -5.47 -4.94
N GLN A 43 8.83 -6.66 -4.35
CA GLN A 43 8.91 -6.86 -2.91
C GLN A 43 10.25 -6.38 -2.36
N ASP A 44 11.36 -6.86 -2.94
CA ASP A 44 12.72 -6.48 -2.51
C ASP A 44 12.95 -4.97 -2.60
N ARG A 45 12.32 -4.31 -3.58
CA ARG A 45 12.37 -2.85 -3.73
C ARG A 45 11.51 -2.12 -2.69
N LEU A 46 10.36 -2.67 -2.32
CA LEU A 46 9.46 -2.04 -1.37
C LEU A 46 9.93 -2.24 0.07
N ILE A 47 10.37 -3.44 0.43
CA ILE A 47 10.74 -3.79 1.81
C ILE A 47 12.01 -4.65 1.77
N PRO A 48 13.19 -4.05 1.54
CA PRO A 48 14.47 -4.74 1.56
C PRO A 48 14.70 -5.62 2.81
N SER A 49 14.19 -5.25 3.98
CA SER A 49 14.35 -6.07 5.20
C SER A 49 13.63 -7.42 5.14
N MET A 50 12.67 -7.57 4.23
CA MET A 50 11.91 -8.79 3.98
C MET A 50 12.44 -9.56 2.75
N ALA A 51 13.60 -9.20 2.21
CA ALA A 51 14.20 -9.90 1.08
C ALA A 51 14.39 -11.39 1.40
N GLY A 52 13.81 -12.27 0.58
CA GLY A 52 13.80 -13.72 0.78
C GLY A 52 12.60 -14.29 1.57
N ALA A 53 11.70 -13.45 2.09
CA ALA A 53 10.40 -13.92 2.60
C ALA A 53 9.39 -14.07 1.45
N THR A 54 8.56 -15.11 1.44
CA THR A 54 7.51 -15.23 0.40
C THR A 54 6.28 -14.42 0.80
N VAL A 55 6.13 -13.20 0.25
CA VAL A 55 4.91 -12.39 0.42
C VAL A 55 3.96 -12.62 -0.76
N LYS A 56 2.67 -12.80 -0.47
CA LYS A 56 1.67 -13.03 -1.52
C LYS A 56 1.50 -11.77 -2.40
N PRO A 57 1.36 -11.90 -3.74
CA PRO A 57 1.28 -10.75 -4.64
C PRO A 57 0.19 -9.72 -4.33
N TYR A 58 -0.97 -10.15 -3.83
CA TYR A 58 -2.05 -9.22 -3.48
C TYR A 58 -1.67 -8.27 -2.33
N LEU A 59 -0.83 -8.72 -1.39
CA LEU A 59 -0.33 -7.89 -0.30
C LEU A 59 0.62 -6.82 -0.85
N ILE A 60 1.51 -7.21 -1.76
CA ILE A 60 2.44 -6.29 -2.44
C ILE A 60 1.67 -5.22 -3.22
N LYS A 61 0.60 -5.62 -3.92
CA LYS A 61 -0.29 -4.67 -4.63
C LYS A 61 -0.93 -3.66 -3.68
N GLY A 62 -1.41 -4.10 -2.53
CA GLY A 62 -1.98 -3.22 -1.50
C GLY A 62 -0.95 -2.24 -0.92
N VAL A 63 0.26 -2.71 -0.63
CA VAL A 63 1.37 -1.86 -0.14
C VAL A 63 1.78 -0.83 -1.18
N LYS A 64 1.87 -1.22 -2.45
CA LYS A 64 2.17 -0.30 -3.57
C LYS A 64 1.11 0.79 -3.69
N TRP A 65 -0.16 0.44 -3.52
CA TRP A 65 -1.26 1.41 -3.50
C TRP A 65 -1.17 2.36 -2.30
N LEU A 66 -0.90 1.84 -1.10
CA LEU A 66 -0.67 2.68 0.11
C LEU A 66 0.49 3.65 -0.08
N LYS A 67 1.61 3.18 -0.65
CA LYS A 67 2.76 4.03 -1.00
C LYS A 67 2.37 5.13 -1.98
N PHE A 68 1.61 4.79 -3.02
CA PHE A 68 1.13 5.77 -4.00
C PHE A 68 0.26 6.84 -3.35
N LEU A 69 -0.67 6.46 -2.48
CA LEU A 69 -1.49 7.42 -1.73
C LEU A 69 -0.64 8.33 -0.86
N TRP A 70 0.31 7.75 -0.10
CA TRP A 70 1.19 8.51 0.77
C TRP A 70 2.06 9.50 0.00
N GLN A 71 2.64 9.10 -1.15
CA GLN A 71 3.43 9.99 -2.01
C GLN A 71 2.62 11.15 -2.59
N ASN A 72 1.31 10.99 -2.75
CA ASN A 72 0.40 12.01 -3.26
C ASN A 72 -0.33 12.78 -2.14
N GLY A 73 -0.02 12.53 -0.87
CA GLY A 73 -0.71 13.16 0.26
C GLY A 73 -2.20 12.81 0.35
N LEU A 74 -2.59 11.63 -0.15
CA LEU A 74 -3.96 11.14 -0.18
C LEU A 74 -4.22 10.16 0.95
N ASN A 75 -5.47 10.17 1.43
CA ASN A 75 -5.97 9.14 2.34
C ASN A 75 -6.68 8.04 1.53
N GLY A 76 -6.70 6.82 2.06
CA GLY A 76 -7.35 5.68 1.43
C GLY A 76 -8.11 4.83 2.44
N ILE A 77 -9.09 4.10 1.93
CA ILE A 77 -9.79 3.04 2.66
C ILE A 77 -9.38 1.72 2.02
N ILE A 78 -8.90 0.78 2.85
CA ILE A 78 -8.60 -0.58 2.41
C ILE A 78 -9.76 -1.47 2.81
N GLU A 79 -10.32 -2.18 1.84
CA GLU A 79 -11.19 -3.32 2.06
C GLU A 79 -10.48 -4.55 1.48
N ASP A 80 -9.95 -5.40 2.35
CA ASP A 80 -9.32 -6.66 1.96
C ASP A 80 -10.26 -7.81 2.37
N PRO A 81 -10.67 -8.70 1.44
CA PRO A 81 -11.52 -9.85 1.76
C PRO A 81 -10.82 -10.89 2.65
N VAL A 82 -9.48 -10.83 2.78
CA VAL A 82 -8.71 -11.77 3.59
C VAL A 82 -8.64 -11.29 5.04
N GLU A 83 -8.93 -12.19 5.98
CA GLU A 83 -8.74 -11.95 7.42
C GLU A 83 -7.29 -11.48 7.69
N PHE A 84 -7.12 -10.36 8.39
CA PHE A 84 -5.84 -9.69 8.64
C PHE A 84 -5.10 -9.15 7.40
N GLY A 85 -5.64 -9.25 6.19
CA GLY A 85 -4.99 -8.76 4.97
C GLY A 85 -4.64 -7.27 5.06
N ALA A 86 -5.59 -6.44 5.50
CA ALA A 86 -5.39 -5.02 5.75
C ALA A 86 -4.33 -4.74 6.84
N VAL A 87 -4.24 -5.59 7.85
CA VAL A 87 -3.23 -5.48 8.93
C VAL A 87 -1.84 -5.73 8.37
N PHE A 88 -1.65 -6.83 7.62
CA PHE A 88 -0.36 -7.13 6.99
C PHE A 88 0.06 -6.05 6.00
N GLN A 89 -0.85 -5.59 5.14
CA GLN A 89 -0.56 -4.49 4.21
C GLN A 89 -0.12 -3.22 4.94
N THR A 90 -0.78 -2.89 6.06
CA THR A 90 -0.41 -1.72 6.89
C THR A 90 0.96 -1.89 7.54
N LEU A 91 1.25 -3.07 8.11
CA LEU A 91 2.56 -3.37 8.71
C LEU A 91 3.69 -3.29 7.69
N LEU A 92 3.50 -3.90 6.52
CA LEU A 92 4.44 -3.86 5.41
C LEU A 92 4.68 -2.43 4.91
N PHE A 93 3.62 -1.62 4.84
CA PHE A 93 3.74 -0.20 4.51
C PHE A 93 4.53 0.60 5.57
N LEU A 94 4.29 0.36 6.87
CA LEU A 94 5.06 1.00 7.94
C LEU A 94 6.53 0.58 7.94
N ALA A 95 6.82 -0.69 7.62
CA ALA A 95 8.18 -1.17 7.43
C ALA A 95 8.89 -0.42 6.27
N HIS A 96 8.21 -0.26 5.14
CA HIS A 96 8.70 0.54 4.01
C HIS A 96 9.04 1.99 4.43
N LEU A 97 8.16 2.64 5.20
CA LEU A 97 8.42 4.01 5.67
C LEU A 97 9.62 4.07 6.62
N LYS A 98 9.72 3.12 7.56
CA LYS A 98 10.84 3.03 8.51
C LYS A 98 12.18 2.86 7.79
N GLU A 99 12.23 1.99 6.78
CA GLU A 99 13.43 1.79 5.96
C GLU A 99 13.77 3.00 5.09
N SER A 100 12.76 3.80 4.72
CA SER A 100 12.93 5.08 4.02
C SER A 100 13.39 6.21 4.95
N GLY A 101 13.72 5.92 6.21
CA GLY A 101 14.20 6.89 7.21
C GLY A 101 13.08 7.65 7.93
N LEU A 102 11.81 7.28 7.71
CA LEU A 102 10.67 7.89 8.38
C LEU A 102 10.27 7.02 9.58
N HIS A 103 10.74 7.41 10.76
CA HIS A 103 10.56 6.62 11.98
C HIS A 103 9.25 6.92 12.74
N GLY A 104 8.46 7.88 12.30
CA GLY A 104 7.22 8.28 12.96
C GLY A 104 7.41 9.48 13.90
N PRO A 105 6.39 9.80 14.72
CA PRO A 105 5.45 8.87 15.36
C PRO A 105 4.32 8.35 14.46
N TYR A 106 3.97 7.07 14.62
CA TYR A 106 2.83 6.41 13.98
C TYR A 106 1.79 6.01 15.02
N MET A 107 0.50 6.12 14.70
CA MET A 107 -0.60 5.74 15.58
C MET A 107 -1.55 4.78 14.85
N ILE A 108 -1.78 3.61 15.44
CA ILE A 108 -2.76 2.62 14.96
C ILE A 108 -3.84 2.50 16.03
N VAL A 109 -5.10 2.67 15.61
CA VAL A 109 -6.28 2.49 16.47
C VAL A 109 -7.07 1.31 15.91
N THR A 110 -7.36 0.32 16.74
CA THR A 110 -8.15 -0.86 16.37
C THR A 110 -9.31 -1.01 17.34
N ALA A 111 -10.47 -1.41 16.82
CA ALA A 111 -11.70 -1.57 17.60
C ALA A 111 -11.84 -2.99 18.21
N GLU A 112 -10.97 -3.94 17.86
CA GLU A 112 -11.16 -5.35 18.19
C GLU A 112 -10.34 -5.88 19.40
N PRO A 113 -10.87 -6.90 20.11
CA PRO A 113 -10.40 -7.29 21.44
C PRO A 113 -9.19 -8.23 21.38
N SER A 114 -8.06 -7.77 21.93
CA SER A 114 -6.91 -8.56 22.44
C SER A 114 -6.11 -9.44 21.46
N SER A 115 -6.74 -10.21 20.58
CA SER A 115 -6.10 -11.10 19.60
C SER A 115 -5.38 -10.33 18.51
N HIS A 116 -6.01 -9.29 17.96
CA HIS A 116 -5.43 -8.41 16.94
C HIS A 116 -4.20 -7.64 17.46
N ILE A 117 -4.24 -7.17 18.72
CA ILE A 117 -3.10 -6.48 19.34
C ILE A 117 -1.86 -7.37 19.36
N SER A 118 -2.01 -8.68 19.60
CA SER A 118 -0.87 -9.60 19.59
C SER A 118 -0.20 -9.70 18.22
N TYR A 119 -0.96 -9.61 17.12
CA TYR A 119 -0.43 -9.58 15.76
C TYR A 119 0.32 -8.27 15.49
N TRP A 120 -0.25 -7.12 15.89
CA TRP A 120 0.42 -5.83 15.77
C TRP A 120 1.72 -5.80 16.59
N LEU A 121 1.71 -6.29 17.82
CA LEU A 121 2.89 -6.33 18.68
C LEU A 121 3.98 -7.27 18.16
N LYS A 122 3.60 -8.40 17.54
CA LYS A 122 4.55 -9.31 16.88
C LYS A 122 5.13 -8.70 15.60
N GLY A 123 4.34 -7.96 14.83
CA GLY A 123 4.78 -7.38 13.56
C GLY A 123 5.58 -6.07 13.67
N ILE A 124 5.50 -5.37 14.81
CA ILE A 124 6.24 -4.10 15.04
C ILE A 124 7.61 -4.34 15.70
N ARG A 125 7.80 -5.49 16.37
CA ARG A 125 9.07 -5.88 17.00
C ARG A 125 10.06 -6.44 16.00
#